data_AF-A0A6A6DCH5-F1
#
_entry.id   AF-A0A6A6DCH5-F1
#
_cell.length_a   1.000
_cell.length_b   1.000
_cell.length_c   1.000
_cell.angle_alpha   90.00
_cell.angle_beta   90.00
_cell.angle_gamma   90.00
#
_symmetry.space_group_name_H-M   'P 1'
#
loop_
_entity.id
_entity.type
_entity.pdbx_description
1 polymer ?
#
loop_
_entity_poly.entity_id
_entity_poly.type
_entity_poly.pdbx_seq_one_letter_code
_entity_poly.pdbx_strand_id
1 'polypeptide(L)'
;VILFASTVARPEETVERERKRPARTSTNAKCTRPVFGDLAVKVLEILVFINLYNHFMNGVDHFDQSVSYYATQRVKRKTWKPLWLFLFDLVLSNSYRL
;
A
#
# COMPACT_ATOMS: atom_id res chain seq x y z
N VAL A 1 -19.14 0.41 6.04
CA VAL A 1 -18.65 1.46 6.97
C VAL A 1 -17.26 1.05 7.40
N ILE A 2 -16.23 1.80 6.99
CA ILE A 2 -14.84 1.53 7.38
C ILE A 2 -14.65 2.16 8.76
N LEU A 3 -14.50 1.32 9.79
CA LEU A 3 -14.15 1.75 11.14
C LEU A 3 -12.62 1.80 11.23
N PHE A 4 -12.06 3.01 11.19
CA PHE A 4 -10.74 3.25 11.73
C PHE A 4 -10.82 3.15 13.27
N ALA A 5 -9.82 2.50 13.88
CA ALA A 5 -9.43 2.53 15.29
C ALA A 5 -9.67 1.24 16.11
N SER A 6 -8.53 0.58 16.39
CA SER A 6 -8.26 -0.48 17.37
C SER A 6 -8.67 -1.91 17.00
N THR A 7 -7.92 -2.52 16.07
CA THR A 7 -7.65 -3.96 16.19
C THR A 7 -6.57 -4.11 17.25
N VAL A 8 -6.90 -4.68 18.42
CA VAL A 8 -5.89 -5.10 19.41
C VAL A 8 -5.16 -6.28 18.78
N ALA A 9 -4.09 -5.99 18.04
CA ALA A 9 -3.25 -7.00 17.46
C ALA A 9 -2.58 -7.76 18.62
N ARG A 10 -2.86 -9.06 18.73
CA ARG A 10 -2.13 -9.92 19.65
C ARG A 10 -0.71 -10.06 19.08
N PRO A 11 0.34 -9.69 19.83
CA PRO A 11 1.72 -9.74 19.33
C PRO A 11 2.22 -11.17 19.09
N GLU A 12 1.47 -12.17 19.53
CA GLU A 12 1.80 -13.60 19.44
C GLU A 12 1.51 -14.20 18.07
N GLU A 13 0.67 -13.54 17.25
CA GLU A 13 0.30 -14.06 15.93
C GLU A 13 1.34 -13.65 14.88
N THR A 14 2.27 -14.55 14.58
CA THR A 14 3.23 -14.42 13.47
C THR A 14 2.82 -15.28 12.28
N VAL A 15 3.20 -14.83 11.09
CA VAL A 15 3.09 -15.57 9.83
C VAL A 15 4.46 -15.63 9.16
N GLU A 16 4.84 -16.83 8.73
CA GLU A 16 6.06 -17.02 7.96
C GLU A 16 5.90 -16.43 6.57
N ARG A 17 6.85 -15.58 6.18
CA ARG A 17 6.90 -15.00 4.83
C ARG A 17 8.32 -15.03 4.30
N GLU A 18 8.43 -15.51 3.07
CA GLU A 18 9.64 -15.40 2.29
C GLU A 18 9.89 -13.92 1.93
N ARG A 19 11.06 -13.39 2.31
CA ARG A 19 11.45 -12.01 2.02
C ARG A 19 12.78 -11.99 1.30
N LYS A 20 12.91 -11.08 0.33
CA LYS A 20 14.17 -10.80 -0.36
C LYS A 20 15.02 -9.85 0.49
N ARG A 21 16.32 -10.09 0.53
CA ARG A 21 17.28 -9.24 1.21
C ARG A 21 17.24 -7.83 0.60
N PRO A 22 17.09 -6.78 1.41
CA PRO A 22 17.00 -5.43 0.88
C PRO A 22 18.33 -4.95 0.28
N ALA A 23 18.23 -4.02 -0.67
CA ALA A 23 19.37 -3.39 -1.31
C ALA A 23 20.26 -2.66 -0.30
N ARG A 24 21.56 -2.57 -0.58
CA ARG A 24 22.53 -1.90 0.31
C ARG A 24 22.23 -0.41 0.49
N THR A 25 21.55 0.20 -0.47
CA THR A 25 21.13 1.61 -0.47
C THR A 25 19.83 1.88 0.27
N SER A 26 19.10 0.84 0.71
CA SER A 26 17.86 1.06 1.47
C SER A 26 18.13 1.73 2.82
N THR A 27 17.22 2.59 3.24
CA THR A 27 17.35 3.39 4.48
C THR A 27 17.66 2.53 5.71
N ASN A 28 17.04 1.35 5.80
CA ASN A 28 17.19 0.44 6.92
C ASN A 28 18.17 -0.72 6.65
N ALA A 29 18.95 -0.65 5.56
CA ALA A 29 19.88 -1.72 5.16
C ALA A 29 20.83 -2.14 6.29
N LYS A 30 21.31 -1.18 7.08
CA LYS A 30 22.27 -1.42 8.17
C LYS A 30 21.70 -2.37 9.24
N CYS A 31 20.43 -2.23 9.60
CA CYS A 31 19.79 -3.04 10.63
C CYS A 31 19.18 -4.33 10.06
N THR A 32 18.60 -4.26 8.86
CA THR A 32 17.87 -5.39 8.28
C THR A 32 18.79 -6.41 7.62
N ARG A 33 19.85 -5.99 6.92
CA ARG A 33 20.72 -6.92 6.16
C ARG A 33 21.51 -7.92 7.03
N PRO A 34 21.92 -7.62 8.28
CA PRO A 34 22.52 -8.62 9.17
C PRO A 34 21.60 -9.80 9.46
N VAL A 35 20.28 -9.59 9.57
CA VAL A 35 19.29 -10.66 9.80
C VAL A 35 19.28 -11.69 8.67
N PHE A 36 19.64 -11.29 7.45
CA PHE A 36 19.72 -12.16 6.28
C PHE A 36 21.06 -12.90 6.15
N GLY A 37 22.13 -12.44 6.82
CA GLY A 37 23.48 -12.98 6.63
C GLY A 37 23.89 -12.92 5.16
N ASP A 38 24.30 -14.06 4.59
CA ASP A 38 24.67 -14.19 3.17
C ASP A 38 23.51 -14.61 2.26
N LEU A 39 22.34 -14.92 2.83
CA LEU A 39 21.18 -15.35 2.06
C LEU A 39 20.55 -14.18 1.30
N ALA A 40 20.29 -14.38 0.00
CA ALA A 40 19.56 -13.42 -0.83
C ALA A 40 18.06 -13.40 -0.49
N VAL A 41 17.53 -14.52 0.01
CA VAL A 41 16.13 -14.71 0.38
C VAL A 41 16.07 -15.50 1.68
N LYS A 42 15.21 -15.09 2.61
CA LYS A 42 15.07 -15.73 3.93
C LYS A 42 13.60 -15.75 4.33
N VAL A 43 13.15 -16.85 4.93
CA VAL A 43 11.85 -16.95 5.59
C VAL A 43 11.94 -16.22 6.92
N LEU A 44 11.08 -15.24 7.13
CA LEU A 44 11.00 -14.46 8.35
C LEU A 44 9.58 -14.52 8.91
N GLU A 45 9.50 -14.63 10.23
CA GLU A 45 8.25 -14.45 10.96
C GLU A 45 7.91 -12.96 11.02
N ILE A 46 6.72 -12.61 10.54
CA ILE A 46 6.20 -11.25 10.55
C ILE A 46 4.87 -11.27 11.28
N LEU A 47 4.59 -10.25 12.08
CA LEU A 47 3.28 -10.10 12.71
C LEU A 47 2.16 -10.14 11.66
N VAL A 48 1.12 -10.94 11.93
CA VAL A 48 -0.05 -11.09 11.05
C VAL A 48 -0.65 -9.72 10.73
N PHE A 49 -0.72 -8.82 11.71
CA PHE A 49 -1.20 -7.46 11.52
C PHE A 49 -0.37 -6.67 10.48
N ILE A 50 0.96 -6.74 10.53
CA ILE A 50 1.83 -6.09 9.54
C ILE A 50 1.66 -6.72 8.16
N ASN A 51 1.47 -8.04 8.11
CA ASN A 51 1.17 -8.72 6.84
C ASN A 51 -0.17 -8.24 6.26
N LEU A 52 -1.24 -8.20 7.05
CA LEU A 52 -2.56 -7.71 6.63
C LEU A 52 -2.51 -6.24 6.18
N TYR A 53 -1.84 -5.38 6.95
CA TYR A 53 -1.60 -3.99 6.58
C TYR A 53 -0.98 -3.90 5.19
N ASN A 54 0.12 -4.62 4.93
CA ASN A 54 0.78 -4.57 3.62
C ASN A 54 -0.07 -5.10 2.46
N HIS A 55 -0.97 -6.06 2.70
CA HIS A 55 -1.86 -6.60 1.66
C HIS A 55 -3.04 -5.67 1.34
N PHE A 56 -3.56 -4.94 2.33
CA PHE A 56 -4.82 -4.20 2.18
C PHE A 56 -4.66 -2.66 2.12
N MET A 57 -3.51 -2.10 2.51
CA MET A 57 -3.37 -0.65 2.63
C MET A 57 -3.20 0.12 1.33
N ASN A 58 -2.73 -0.54 0.26
CA ASN A 58 -2.38 0.16 -0.98
C ASN A 58 -3.61 0.52 -1.84
N GLY A 59 -4.84 0.22 -1.40
CA GLY A 59 -6.05 0.43 -2.21
C GLY A 59 -6.29 1.90 -2.61
N VAL A 60 -6.03 2.83 -1.69
CA VAL A 60 -6.16 4.27 -1.95
C VAL A 60 -5.02 4.76 -2.85
N ASP A 61 -3.79 4.35 -2.57
CA ASP A 61 -2.61 4.73 -3.35
C ASP A 61 -2.71 4.23 -4.81
N HIS A 62 -3.24 3.02 -5.03
CA HIS A 62 -3.49 2.50 -6.38
C HIS A 62 -4.53 3.33 -7.15
N PHE A 63 -5.57 3.81 -6.47
CA PHE A 63 -6.56 4.69 -7.07
C PHE A 63 -5.93 6.05 -7.40
N ASP A 64 -5.22 6.66 -6.45
CA ASP A 64 -4.54 7.95 -6.64
C ASP A 64 -3.52 7.89 -7.80
N GLN A 65 -2.72 6.81 -7.88
CA GLN A 65 -1.79 6.59 -8.97
C GLN A 65 -2.51 6.50 -10.33
N SER A 66 -3.64 5.80 -10.39
CA SER A 66 -4.43 5.65 -11.62
C SER A 66 -5.01 6.98 -12.07
N VAL A 67 -5.54 7.76 -11.11
CA VAL A 67 -6.06 9.12 -11.38
C VAL A 67 -4.95 10.05 -11.84
N SER A 68 -3.76 9.97 -11.24
CA SER A 68 -2.59 10.79 -11.63
C SER A 68 -2.12 10.45 -13.04
N TYR A 69 -2.02 9.16 -13.39
CA TYR A 69 -1.56 8.73 -14.71
C TYR A 69 -2.54 9.08 -15.84
N TYR A 70 -3.85 8.96 -15.59
CA TYR A 70 -4.90 9.27 -16.55
C TYR A 70 -5.60 10.60 -16.26
N ALA A 71 -4.91 11.55 -15.64
CA ALA A 71 -5.52 12.79 -15.16
C ALA A 71 -6.17 13.59 -16.28
N THR A 72 -7.51 13.64 -16.29
CA THR A 72 -8.30 14.48 -17.20
C THR A 72 -8.51 15.90 -16.67
N GLN A 73 -7.94 16.20 -15.49
CA GLN A 73 -8.15 17.46 -14.80
C GLN A 73 -7.43 18.61 -15.49
N ARG A 74 -8.19 19.65 -15.86
CA ARG A 74 -7.68 20.93 -16.37
C ARG A 74 -7.85 22.00 -15.29
N VAL A 75 -7.17 23.14 -15.42
CA VAL A 75 -7.39 24.29 -14.53
C VAL A 75 -8.84 24.76 -14.65
N LYS A 76 -9.57 24.78 -13.53
CA LYS A 76 -10.98 25.21 -13.48
C LYS A 76 -11.21 26.24 -12.38
N ARG A 77 -12.02 27.26 -12.69
CA ARG A 77 -12.42 28.33 -11.75
C ARG A 77 -13.72 28.05 -10.99
N LYS A 78 -14.31 26.86 -11.18
CA LYS A 78 -15.56 26.43 -10.52
C LYS A 78 -15.27 25.24 -9.63
N THR A 79 -15.58 25.35 -8.34
CA THR A 79 -15.30 24.37 -7.29
C THR A 79 -16.02 23.03 -7.46
N TRP A 80 -17.18 23.00 -8.12
CA TRP A 80 -17.92 21.74 -8.37
C TRP A 80 -17.33 20.87 -9.49
N LYS A 81 -16.65 21.49 -10.47
CA LYS A 81 -16.12 20.76 -11.63
C LYS A 81 -14.97 19.79 -11.30
N PRO A 82 -14.04 20.06 -10.36
CA PRO A 82 -13.06 19.05 -9.93
C PRO A 82 -13.73 17.91 -9.14
N LEU A 83 -14.74 18.20 -8.30
CA LEU A 83 -15.50 17.16 -7.60
C LEU A 83 -16.21 16.20 -8.57
N TRP A 84 -16.82 16.75 -9.63
CA TRP A 84 -17.46 15.93 -10.65
C TRP A 84 -16.46 15.03 -11.40
N LEU A 85 -15.29 15.56 -11.77
CA LEU A 85 -14.23 14.75 -12.41
C LEU A 85 -13.72 13.66 -11.48
N PHE A 86 -13.52 13.96 -10.20
CA PHE A 86 -13.11 12.96 -9.21
C PHE A 86 -14.11 11.80 -9.12
N LEU A 87 -15.40 12.09 -9.04
CA LEU A 87 -16.44 11.05 -9.02
C LEU A 87 -16.48 10.26 -10.34
N PHE A 88 -16.26 10.93 -11.47
CA PHE A 88 -16.20 10.29 -12.77
C PHE A 88 -15.01 9.32 -12.88
N ASP A 89 -13.81 9.75 -12.48
CA ASP A 89 -12.60 8.93 -12.47
C ASP A 89 -12.75 7.72 -11.52
N LEU A 90 -13.46 7.90 -10.38
CA LEU A 90 -13.81 6.83 -9.45
C LEU A 90 -14.73 5.77 -10.08
N VAL A 91 -15.79 6.19 -10.77
CA VAL A 91 -16.71 5.27 -11.46
C VAL A 91 -15.99 4.51 -12.58
N LEU A 92 -15.15 5.19 -13.36
CA LEU A 92 -14.37 4.55 -14.42
C LEU A 92 -13.40 3.50 -13.86
N SER A 93 -12.66 3.84 -12.81
CA SER A 93 -11.73 2.91 -12.15
C SER A 93 -12.45 1.67 -11.60
N ASN A 94 -13.61 1.85 -10.97
CA ASN A 94 -14.43 0.74 -10.49
C ASN A 94 -14.99 -0.11 -11.64
N SER A 95 -15.46 0.52 -12.72
CA SER A 95 -16.03 -0.20 -13.88
C SER A 95 -14.99 -1.02 -14.63
N TYR A 96 -13.73 -0.58 -14.67
CA TYR A 96 -12.64 -1.33 -15.28
C TYR A 96 -12.19 -2.54 -14.44
N ARG A 97 -12.41 -2.51 -13.13
CA ARG A 97 -11.96 -3.55 -12.19
C ARG A 97 -13.01 -4.65 -11.95
N LEU A 98 -14.26 -4.42 -12.34
CA LEU A 98 -15.36 -5.40 -12.33
C LEU A 98 -15.27 -6.31 -13.55
#